data_AF-Q6AVD5-F1
#
_entry.id   AF-Q6AVD5-F1
#
_cell.length_a   1.000
_cell.length_b   1.000
_cell.length_c   1.000
_cell.angle_alpha   90.00
_cell.angle_beta   90.00
_cell.angle_gamma   90.00
#
_symmetry.space_group_name_H-M   'P 1'
#
loop_
_entity.id
_entity.type
_entity.pdbx_description
1 polymer ?
#
loop_
_entity_poly.entity_id
_entity_poly.type
_entity_poly.pdbx_seq_one_letter_code
_entity_poly.pdbx_strand_id
1 'polypeptide(L)'
;MHHLLRLRRSILSAAAAAGRTLSTAAPPSRPRWAMIFHVEAARSSLAALRASFQLAEPPRASHVHVPAHLLDLRPLTDPRSQMRLLGGCVRGASGDGLLLLDFTDGLSTGPVVGVHPNGLARQMTGFDRRFDVTRFVCNPVTGQLFRMPDIDGTKDTSWCQFTGILTQSDRPDGPPDRYAVAWLSVDGEDNRRIAMRRFLSQKGEWDKLVGLPSPLPLARQMDVSHEVVAFAGRLWWVDVSWGVVSVDPFSDRPELQFVQLPRGSVTEPVEGIRKLGRFRLVGVSEGRLRYAEVSQKEPFVLSSFALDDNGSSWTLEHRVALSRLGVDGCHPDPEEDDTPRIGVIDPLNASTMYLTIGDSCVAVDMERGEVLGRSQIGCSTGPFSPFTGFLTPCILPPWLEEFQIPSAGSLLSHALF
;
A
#
# COMPACT_ATOMS: atom_id res chain seq x y z
N MET A 1 8.75 -3.38 35.17
CA MET A 1 9.50 -4.47 34.53
C MET A 1 9.56 -4.18 33.04
N HIS A 2 10.72 -3.77 32.56
CA HIS A 2 10.94 -3.34 31.17
C HIS A 2 10.81 -4.55 30.23
N HIS A 3 9.71 -4.63 29.48
CA HIS A 3 9.65 -5.47 28.29
C HIS A 3 10.45 -4.79 27.19
N LEU A 4 11.72 -5.15 27.08
CA LEU A 4 12.51 -4.97 25.87
C LEU A 4 11.76 -5.68 24.74
N LEU A 5 11.06 -4.91 23.90
CA LEU A 5 10.55 -5.37 22.61
C LEU A 5 11.74 -5.94 21.84
N ARG A 6 11.79 -7.28 21.69
CA ARG A 6 12.73 -7.93 20.77
C ARG A 6 12.33 -7.53 19.36
N LEU A 7 12.92 -6.44 18.85
CA LEU A 7 12.80 -6.06 17.45
C LEU A 7 13.31 -7.24 16.60
N ARG A 8 12.42 -7.82 15.81
CA ARG A 8 12.79 -8.69 14.69
C ARG A 8 13.71 -7.86 13.80
N ARG A 9 14.93 -8.34 13.52
CA ARG A 9 15.66 -7.85 12.35
C ARG A 9 14.76 -8.16 11.17
N SER A 10 14.19 -7.14 10.55
CA SER A 10 13.49 -7.32 9.28
C SER A 10 14.38 -8.15 8.35
N ILE A 11 13.80 -8.96 7.46
CA ILE A 11 14.57 -9.62 6.38
C ILE A 11 15.38 -8.58 5.59
N LEU A 12 14.90 -7.33 5.58
CA LEU A 12 15.59 -6.14 5.07
C LEU A 12 16.87 -5.80 5.85
N SER A 13 16.87 -5.95 7.17
CA SER A 13 18.05 -5.75 8.05
C SER A 13 19.04 -6.92 7.97
N ALA A 14 18.55 -8.16 7.81
CA ALA A 14 19.41 -9.32 7.53
C ALA A 14 20.07 -9.23 6.14
N ALA A 15 19.38 -8.65 5.14
CA ALA A 15 19.93 -8.40 3.81
C ALA A 15 21.02 -7.30 3.83
N ALA A 16 20.83 -6.21 4.59
CA ALA A 16 21.84 -5.16 4.75
C ALA A 16 23.11 -5.68 5.46
N ALA A 17 22.96 -6.56 6.45
CA ALA A 17 24.09 -7.20 7.14
C ALA A 17 24.82 -8.27 6.29
N ALA A 18 24.21 -8.75 5.21
CA ALA A 18 24.81 -9.73 4.29
C ALA A 18 25.66 -9.09 3.18
N GLY A 19 25.93 -7.78 3.26
CA GLY A 19 26.96 -7.14 2.44
C GLY A 19 28.33 -7.74 2.76
N ARG A 20 28.81 -8.62 1.86
CA ARG A 20 30.13 -9.30 1.83
C ARG A 20 30.23 -10.70 2.46
N THR A 21 29.32 -11.60 2.12
CA THR A 21 29.71 -13.03 2.04
C THR A 21 29.37 -13.57 0.65
N LEU A 22 30.41 -13.92 -0.10
CA LEU A 22 30.33 -14.62 -1.39
C LEU A 22 29.74 -16.01 -1.13
N SER A 23 28.41 -16.13 -1.20
CA SER A 23 27.75 -17.42 -1.28
C SER A 23 27.48 -17.72 -2.75
N THR A 24 28.13 -18.76 -3.27
CA THR A 24 27.93 -19.37 -4.59
C THR A 24 26.59 -20.12 -4.65
N ALA A 25 25.49 -19.44 -4.29
CA ALA A 25 24.15 -19.92 -4.57
C ALA A 25 23.76 -19.46 -5.99
N ALA A 26 23.13 -20.36 -6.75
CA ALA A 26 22.51 -20.00 -8.02
C ALA A 26 21.62 -18.75 -7.82
N PRO A 27 21.55 -17.83 -8.81
CA PRO A 27 20.67 -16.68 -8.69
C PRO A 27 19.25 -17.18 -8.39
N PRO A 28 18.53 -16.54 -7.44
CA PRO A 28 17.18 -16.96 -7.10
C PRO A 28 16.33 -16.96 -8.37
N SER A 29 15.50 -17.99 -8.56
CA SER A 29 14.60 -18.13 -9.71
C SER A 29 13.58 -16.99 -9.86
N ARG A 30 13.48 -16.14 -8.83
CA ARG A 30 12.54 -15.03 -8.70
C ARG A 30 13.23 -13.80 -8.11
N PRO A 31 12.88 -12.56 -8.53
CA PRO A 31 13.31 -11.36 -7.84
C PRO A 31 12.89 -11.38 -6.36
N ARG A 32 13.72 -10.76 -5.51
CA ARG A 32 13.49 -10.70 -4.05
C ARG A 32 12.32 -9.82 -3.64
N TRP A 33 11.83 -8.99 -4.56
CA TRP A 33 10.68 -8.13 -4.38
C TRP A 33 10.05 -7.80 -5.74
N ALA A 34 8.83 -7.27 -5.73
CA ALA A 34 8.11 -6.85 -6.92
C ALA A 34 7.43 -5.49 -6.72
N MET A 35 7.34 -4.72 -7.81
CA MET A 35 6.61 -3.47 -7.86
C MET A 35 5.22 -3.74 -8.42
N ILE A 36 4.17 -3.68 -7.59
CA ILE A 36 2.82 -4.05 -8.02
C ILE A 36 2.05 -2.80 -8.42
N PHE A 37 1.54 -2.74 -9.65
CA PHE A 37 0.77 -1.59 -10.14
C PHE A 37 -0.72 -1.73 -9.84
N HIS A 38 -1.37 -2.73 -10.43
CA HIS A 38 -2.81 -2.87 -10.32
C HIS A 38 -3.25 -4.27 -9.93
N VAL A 39 -4.44 -4.32 -9.34
CA VAL A 39 -5.16 -5.53 -9.03
C VAL A 39 -6.43 -5.52 -9.84
N GLU A 40 -6.59 -6.50 -10.71
CA GLU A 40 -7.71 -6.55 -11.64
C GLU A 40 -8.63 -7.71 -11.32
N ALA A 41 -9.93 -7.47 -11.48
CA ALA A 41 -10.91 -8.53 -11.50
C ALA A 41 -10.90 -9.20 -12.88
N ALA A 42 -10.29 -10.38 -12.99
CA ALA A 42 -10.20 -11.10 -14.25
C ALA A 42 -11.44 -11.97 -14.50
N ARG A 43 -11.97 -11.88 -15.71
CA ARG A 43 -12.90 -12.88 -16.24
C ARG A 43 -12.15 -14.19 -16.37
N SER A 44 -12.63 -15.20 -15.65
CA SER A 44 -11.99 -16.50 -15.54
C SER A 44 -13.05 -17.58 -15.40
N SER A 45 -12.65 -18.84 -15.58
CA SER A 45 -13.56 -19.96 -15.32
C SER A 45 -14.01 -19.98 -13.86
N LEU A 46 -15.22 -20.48 -13.60
CA LEU A 46 -15.74 -20.63 -12.23
C LEU A 46 -14.94 -21.64 -11.39
N ALA A 47 -14.04 -22.41 -12.01
CA ALA A 47 -13.12 -23.31 -11.32
C ALA A 47 -11.85 -22.60 -10.82
N ALA A 48 -11.56 -21.38 -11.29
CA ALA A 48 -10.37 -20.64 -10.90
C ALA A 48 -10.54 -20.03 -9.50
N LEU A 49 -9.98 -20.67 -8.47
CA LEU A 49 -10.09 -20.21 -7.08
C LEU A 49 -8.88 -19.42 -6.57
N ARG A 50 -7.88 -19.20 -7.43
CA ARG A 50 -6.60 -18.56 -7.07
C ARG A 50 -6.38 -17.29 -7.85
N ALA A 51 -5.72 -16.32 -7.23
CA ALA A 51 -5.17 -15.19 -7.94
C ALA A 51 -4.01 -15.63 -8.85
N SER A 52 -3.82 -14.96 -9.98
CA SER A 52 -2.63 -15.11 -10.80
C SER A 52 -1.74 -13.89 -10.64
N PHE A 53 -0.43 -14.11 -10.55
CA PHE A 53 0.55 -13.05 -10.39
C PHE A 53 1.50 -13.01 -11.58
N GLN A 54 1.40 -11.94 -12.36
CA GLN A 54 2.29 -11.66 -13.47
C GLN A 54 3.47 -10.87 -12.94
N LEU A 55 4.51 -11.59 -12.56
CA LEU A 55 5.72 -11.02 -12.00
C LEU A 55 6.60 -10.41 -13.08
N ALA A 56 7.08 -9.20 -12.84
CA ALA A 56 8.07 -8.51 -13.65
C ALA A 56 9.18 -7.94 -12.77
N GLU A 57 10.40 -7.91 -13.30
CA GLU A 57 11.52 -7.27 -12.60
C GLU A 57 11.41 -5.74 -12.69
N PRO A 58 11.50 -5.02 -11.55
CA PRO A 58 11.60 -3.56 -11.52
C PRO A 58 12.68 -3.04 -12.49
N PRO A 59 12.43 -1.93 -13.22
CA PRO A 59 11.35 -0.97 -13.04
C PRO A 59 9.98 -1.38 -13.60
N ARG A 60 9.86 -2.56 -14.24
CA ARG A 60 8.57 -3.03 -14.78
C ARG A 60 7.59 -3.34 -13.64
N ALA A 61 6.34 -2.99 -13.86
CA ALA A 61 5.27 -3.30 -12.94
C ALA A 61 4.82 -4.77 -13.05
N SER A 62 4.49 -5.34 -11.91
CA SER A 62 3.84 -6.63 -11.76
C SER A 62 2.34 -6.44 -11.58
N HIS A 63 1.54 -7.43 -11.99
CA HIS A 63 0.08 -7.36 -11.96
C HIS A 63 -0.52 -8.55 -11.21
N VAL A 64 -1.55 -8.28 -10.40
CA VAL A 64 -2.31 -9.32 -9.70
C VAL A 64 -3.69 -9.39 -10.32
N HIS A 65 -4.12 -10.58 -10.71
CA HIS A 65 -5.48 -10.79 -11.20
C HIS A 65 -6.25 -11.71 -10.27
N VAL A 66 -7.42 -11.28 -9.84
CA VAL A 66 -8.32 -12.04 -8.97
C VAL A 66 -9.54 -12.48 -9.78
N PRO A 67 -9.93 -13.76 -9.71
CA PRO A 67 -11.14 -14.26 -10.36
C PRO A 67 -12.40 -13.47 -9.95
N ALA A 68 -13.06 -12.82 -10.92
CA ALA A 68 -14.16 -11.90 -10.64
C ALA A 68 -15.36 -12.55 -9.92
N HIS A 69 -15.56 -13.86 -10.08
CA HIS A 69 -16.64 -14.59 -9.41
C HIS A 69 -16.44 -14.75 -7.90
N LEU A 70 -15.22 -14.51 -7.37
CA LEU A 70 -14.93 -14.53 -5.94
C LEU A 70 -15.34 -13.24 -5.22
N LEU A 71 -15.64 -12.18 -5.97
CA LEU A 71 -15.91 -10.84 -5.42
C LEU A 71 -17.34 -10.67 -4.89
N ASP A 72 -18.22 -11.65 -5.12
CA ASP A 72 -19.64 -11.61 -4.74
C ASP A 72 -20.28 -10.24 -5.05
N LEU A 73 -20.26 -9.91 -6.34
CA LEU A 73 -20.60 -8.60 -6.85
C LEU A 73 -22.12 -8.37 -6.82
N ARG A 74 -22.53 -7.12 -6.67
CA ARG A 74 -23.93 -6.70 -6.67
C ARG A 74 -24.65 -7.12 -7.94
N PRO A 75 -25.92 -7.55 -7.84
CA PRO A 75 -26.72 -7.87 -9.02
C PRO A 75 -27.03 -6.59 -9.80
N LEU A 76 -26.95 -6.67 -11.12
CA LEU A 76 -27.46 -5.61 -12.00
C LEU A 76 -28.98 -5.80 -12.13
N THR A 77 -29.76 -4.85 -11.63
CA THR A 77 -31.23 -4.90 -11.67
C THR A 77 -31.77 -4.55 -13.05
N ASP A 78 -31.08 -3.69 -13.80
CA ASP A 78 -31.37 -3.40 -15.22
C ASP A 78 -30.07 -3.29 -16.02
N PRO A 79 -29.61 -4.37 -16.67
CA PRO A 79 -28.38 -4.37 -17.47
C PRO A 79 -28.39 -3.41 -18.68
N ARG A 80 -29.57 -2.91 -19.10
CA ARG A 80 -29.67 -1.95 -20.21
C ARG A 80 -29.40 -0.53 -19.76
N SER A 81 -29.79 -0.16 -18.55
CA SER A 81 -29.57 1.19 -18.00
C SER A 81 -28.43 1.27 -17.00
N GLN A 82 -28.02 0.16 -16.38
CA GLN A 82 -26.94 0.14 -15.38
C GLN A 82 -25.60 -0.29 -15.97
N MET A 83 -24.54 0.29 -15.42
CA MET A 83 -23.15 -0.02 -15.66
C MET A 83 -22.47 -0.28 -14.32
N ARG A 84 -21.52 -1.21 -14.32
CA ARG A 84 -20.71 -1.51 -13.14
C ARG A 84 -19.44 -0.69 -13.13
N LEU A 85 -19.14 -0.09 -11.98
CA LEU A 85 -17.88 0.56 -11.66
C LEU A 85 -17.11 -0.36 -10.71
N LEU A 86 -16.28 -1.23 -11.27
CA LEU A 86 -15.44 -2.14 -10.49
C LEU A 86 -14.00 -1.64 -10.50
N GLY A 87 -13.43 -1.44 -9.31
CA GLY A 87 -12.02 -1.07 -9.15
C GLY A 87 -11.33 -1.97 -8.13
N GLY A 88 -10.13 -2.46 -8.46
CA GLY A 88 -9.27 -3.19 -7.53
C GLY A 88 -8.07 -2.36 -7.11
N CYS A 89 -7.55 -2.57 -5.91
CA CYS A 89 -6.33 -1.90 -5.45
C CYS A 89 -5.60 -2.73 -4.39
N VAL A 90 -4.28 -2.56 -4.32
CA VAL A 90 -3.47 -3.04 -3.20
C VAL A 90 -3.50 -1.96 -2.12
N ARG A 91 -3.97 -2.30 -0.90
CA ARG A 91 -3.99 -1.39 0.26
C ARG A 91 -2.72 -1.43 1.10
N GLY A 92 -1.95 -2.49 0.94
CA GLY A 92 -0.70 -2.63 1.65
C GLY A 92 -0.03 -3.96 1.38
N ALA A 93 1.27 -3.98 1.61
CA ALA A 93 2.07 -5.19 1.65
C ALA A 93 2.66 -5.34 3.06
N SER A 94 2.57 -6.56 3.59
CA SER A 94 3.23 -6.91 4.84
C SER A 94 4.75 -7.09 4.63
N GLY A 95 5.53 -6.99 5.71
CA GLY A 95 6.97 -7.24 5.67
C GLY A 95 7.36 -8.67 5.28
N ASP A 96 6.41 -9.62 5.33
CA ASP A 96 6.61 -11.03 4.97
C ASP A 96 5.98 -11.39 3.62
N GLY A 97 5.50 -10.41 2.84
CA GLY A 97 5.09 -10.59 1.44
C GLY A 97 3.62 -10.92 1.17
N LEU A 98 2.76 -10.93 2.19
CA LEU A 98 1.30 -10.94 2.00
C LEU A 98 0.79 -9.58 1.55
N LEU A 99 -0.21 -9.59 0.68
CA LEU A 99 -0.88 -8.39 0.16
C LEU A 99 -2.29 -8.26 0.75
N LEU A 100 -2.71 -7.02 1.01
CA LEU A 100 -4.10 -6.68 1.30
C LEU A 100 -4.73 -6.06 0.05
N LEU A 101 -5.79 -6.68 -0.44
CA LEU A 101 -6.48 -6.29 -1.68
C LEU A 101 -7.90 -5.81 -1.36
N ASP A 102 -8.29 -4.69 -1.95
CA ASP A 102 -9.67 -4.18 -1.91
C ASP A 102 -10.27 -4.18 -3.31
N PHE A 103 -11.50 -4.66 -3.43
CA PHE A 103 -12.33 -4.51 -4.62
C PHE A 103 -13.58 -3.72 -4.30
N THR A 104 -13.74 -2.58 -4.96
CA THR A 104 -14.88 -1.69 -4.81
C THR A 104 -15.87 -1.92 -5.96
N ASP A 105 -17.11 -2.24 -5.62
CA ASP A 105 -18.21 -2.50 -6.56
C ASP A 105 -19.28 -1.40 -6.49
N GLY A 106 -19.21 -0.49 -7.46
CA GLY A 106 -20.15 0.60 -7.72
C GLY A 106 -21.14 0.26 -8.83
N LEU A 107 -22.32 0.88 -8.81
CA LEU A 107 -23.26 0.87 -9.92
C LEU A 107 -23.47 2.31 -10.39
N SER A 108 -23.52 2.51 -11.70
CA SER A 108 -23.89 3.78 -12.31
C SER A 108 -25.03 3.60 -13.30
N THR A 109 -25.82 4.66 -13.48
CA THR A 109 -26.81 4.71 -14.54
C THR A 109 -26.16 5.28 -15.79
N GLY A 110 -26.23 4.53 -16.88
CA GLY A 110 -25.73 4.94 -18.17
C GLY A 110 -26.50 4.27 -19.31
N PRO A 111 -27.58 4.91 -19.84
CA PRO A 111 -28.31 4.39 -20.98
C PRO A 111 -27.38 4.19 -22.18
N VAL A 112 -27.69 3.17 -22.98
CA VAL A 112 -26.99 2.93 -24.25
C VAL A 112 -27.39 4.01 -25.24
N VAL A 113 -26.41 4.82 -25.66
CA VAL A 113 -26.60 5.91 -26.64
C VAL A 113 -26.11 5.53 -28.03
N GLY A 114 -25.46 4.38 -28.19
CA GLY A 114 -24.99 3.87 -29.47
C GLY A 114 -24.34 2.49 -29.36
N VAL A 115 -24.02 1.91 -30.50
CA VAL A 115 -23.29 0.64 -30.62
C VAL A 115 -22.02 0.92 -31.41
N HIS A 116 -20.87 0.54 -30.85
CA HIS A 116 -19.56 0.62 -31.49
C HIS A 116 -19.02 -0.80 -31.75
N PRO A 117 -18.04 -0.97 -32.66
CA PRO A 117 -17.42 -2.27 -32.93
C PRO A 117 -16.86 -2.97 -31.69
N ASN A 118 -16.47 -2.20 -30.67
CA ASN A 118 -15.81 -2.69 -29.46
C ASN A 118 -16.74 -2.72 -28.22
N GLY A 119 -18.03 -2.41 -28.37
CA GLY A 119 -18.98 -2.42 -27.26
C GLY A 119 -20.13 -1.42 -27.37
N LEU A 120 -20.90 -1.29 -26.29
CA LEU A 120 -22.01 -0.35 -26.20
C LEU A 120 -21.49 1.04 -25.79
N ALA A 121 -21.85 2.07 -26.54
CA ALA A 121 -21.65 3.45 -26.14
C ALA A 121 -22.67 3.78 -25.06
N ARG A 122 -22.22 4.21 -23.88
CA ARG A 122 -23.09 4.58 -22.76
C ARG A 122 -22.77 6.00 -22.32
N GLN A 123 -23.81 6.78 -22.02
CA GLN A 123 -23.67 8.09 -21.42
C GLN A 123 -23.98 7.99 -19.94
N MET A 124 -23.01 8.23 -19.06
CA MET A 124 -23.24 8.21 -17.61
C MET A 124 -24.15 9.38 -17.21
N THR A 125 -25.30 9.10 -16.60
CA THR A 125 -26.28 10.10 -16.16
C THR A 125 -26.39 10.22 -14.64
N GLY A 126 -25.84 9.24 -13.90
CA GLY A 126 -25.77 9.26 -12.45
C GLY A 126 -25.01 8.06 -11.91
N PHE A 127 -24.68 8.09 -10.61
CA PHE A 127 -24.05 6.96 -9.92
C PHE A 127 -24.71 6.70 -8.56
N ASP A 128 -24.76 5.42 -8.19
CA ASP A 128 -25.13 5.02 -6.85
C ASP A 128 -24.03 5.44 -5.87
N ARG A 129 -24.42 6.10 -4.78
CA ARG A 129 -23.49 6.54 -3.73
C ARG A 129 -22.98 5.38 -2.90
N ARG A 130 -23.67 4.24 -2.92
CA ARG A 130 -23.24 3.03 -2.22
C ARG A 130 -22.20 2.28 -3.03
N PHE A 131 -21.11 1.93 -2.37
CA PHE A 131 -20.05 1.11 -2.92
C PHE A 131 -19.77 -0.05 -1.96
N ASP A 132 -20.01 -1.27 -2.45
CA ASP A 132 -19.69 -2.47 -1.68
C ASP A 132 -18.18 -2.76 -1.85
N VAL A 133 -17.49 -3.06 -0.75
CA VAL A 133 -16.05 -3.38 -0.75
C VAL A 133 -15.84 -4.81 -0.30
N THR A 134 -15.15 -5.60 -1.11
CA THR A 134 -14.69 -6.95 -0.75
C THR A 134 -13.18 -6.96 -0.55
N ARG A 135 -12.72 -7.56 0.56
CA ARG A 135 -11.32 -7.60 0.97
C ARG A 135 -10.72 -8.99 0.91
N PHE A 136 -9.48 -9.06 0.46
CA PHE A 136 -8.69 -10.28 0.47
C PHE A 136 -7.32 -10.06 1.09
N VAL A 137 -6.86 -11.04 1.86
CA VAL A 137 -5.43 -11.25 2.05
C VAL A 137 -4.96 -12.22 0.98
N CYS A 138 -3.89 -11.88 0.28
CA CYS A 138 -3.37 -12.64 -0.86
C CYS A 138 -1.91 -13.03 -0.62
N ASN A 139 -1.60 -14.30 -0.87
CA ASN A 139 -0.22 -14.74 -1.11
C ASN A 139 0.02 -14.61 -2.63
N PRO A 140 0.79 -13.63 -3.10
CA PRO A 140 0.95 -13.37 -4.53
C PRO A 140 1.65 -14.51 -5.26
N VAL A 141 2.48 -15.30 -4.57
CA VAL A 141 3.26 -16.38 -5.19
C VAL A 141 2.40 -17.62 -5.43
N THR A 142 1.65 -18.05 -4.42
CA THR A 142 0.79 -19.25 -4.54
C THR A 142 -0.58 -18.93 -5.14
N GLY A 143 -0.95 -17.66 -5.20
CA GLY A 143 -2.28 -17.21 -5.59
C GLY A 143 -3.35 -17.50 -4.54
N GLN A 144 -2.98 -17.93 -3.33
CA GLN A 144 -3.95 -18.18 -2.26
C GLN A 144 -4.65 -16.87 -1.88
N LEU A 145 -5.97 -16.94 -1.74
CA LEU A 145 -6.82 -15.84 -1.33
C LEU A 145 -7.56 -16.22 -0.05
N PHE A 146 -7.56 -15.32 0.93
CA PHE A 146 -8.43 -15.37 2.10
C PHE A 146 -9.41 -14.21 2.01
N ARG A 147 -10.70 -14.50 1.77
CA ARG A 147 -11.76 -13.47 1.79
C ARG A 147 -12.01 -13.06 3.23
N MET A 148 -11.81 -11.78 3.54
CA MET A 148 -12.07 -11.26 4.87
C MET A 148 -13.57 -11.15 5.12
N PRO A 149 -14.03 -11.33 6.38
CA PRO A 149 -15.40 -11.00 6.75
C PRO A 149 -15.67 -9.50 6.55
N ASP A 150 -16.93 -9.17 6.34
CA ASP A 150 -17.36 -7.79 6.13
C ASP A 150 -17.25 -6.99 7.44
N ILE A 151 -16.68 -5.78 7.38
CA ILE A 151 -16.49 -4.92 8.56
C ILE A 151 -17.86 -4.47 9.06
N ASP A 152 -18.10 -4.60 10.37
CA ASP A 152 -19.39 -4.30 11.01
C ASP A 152 -20.59 -5.04 10.36
N GLY A 153 -20.34 -6.18 9.68
CA GLY A 153 -21.37 -6.98 9.02
C GLY A 153 -21.95 -6.38 7.74
N THR A 154 -21.28 -5.39 7.14
CA THR A 154 -21.73 -4.74 5.90
C THR A 154 -20.64 -4.64 4.86
N LYS A 155 -20.98 -4.79 3.58
CA LYS A 155 -20.07 -4.51 2.47
C LYS A 155 -19.89 -3.02 2.20
N ASP A 156 -20.83 -2.16 2.63
CA ASP A 156 -20.74 -0.71 2.44
C ASP A 156 -19.72 -0.10 3.41
N THR A 157 -18.45 -0.35 3.11
CA THR A 157 -17.28 0.02 3.92
C THR A 157 -16.34 0.93 3.13
N SER A 158 -16.92 1.68 2.18
CA SER A 158 -16.20 2.66 1.35
C SER A 158 -15.58 3.80 2.16
N TRP A 159 -16.06 4.03 3.39
CA TRP A 159 -15.50 4.95 4.39
C TRP A 159 -14.24 4.40 5.08
N CYS A 160 -14.04 3.08 5.07
CA CYS A 160 -12.87 2.41 5.64
C CYS A 160 -11.75 2.34 4.59
N GLN A 161 -11.25 3.51 4.20
CA GLN A 161 -10.12 3.64 3.26
C GLN A 161 -8.80 3.61 4.04
N PHE A 162 -7.71 3.16 3.41
CA PHE A 162 -6.37 3.05 4.02
C PHE A 162 -6.33 2.06 5.18
N THR A 163 -6.60 0.80 4.88
CA THR A 163 -6.39 -0.32 5.79
C THR A 163 -4.97 -0.86 5.64
N GLY A 164 -4.34 -1.21 6.76
CA GLY A 164 -2.98 -1.76 6.75
C GLY A 164 -2.95 -3.23 7.14
N ILE A 165 -1.96 -3.97 6.64
CA ILE A 165 -1.71 -5.36 7.02
C ILE A 165 -0.36 -5.49 7.72
N LEU A 166 -0.35 -6.11 8.90
CA LEU A 166 0.85 -6.39 9.67
C LEU A 166 0.93 -7.89 9.96
N THR A 167 2.05 -8.50 9.60
CA THR A 167 2.39 -9.88 9.94
C THR A 167 3.23 -9.93 11.20
N GLN A 168 3.08 -11.01 11.97
CA GLN A 168 3.88 -11.28 13.15
C GLN A 168 4.27 -12.76 13.16
N SER A 169 5.53 -13.03 13.48
CA SER A 169 6.01 -14.38 13.76
C SER A 169 6.49 -14.48 15.20
N ASP A 170 6.25 -15.62 15.83
CA ASP A 170 6.83 -15.99 17.11
C ASP A 170 8.30 -16.45 16.94
N ARG A 171 8.73 -16.72 15.70
CA ARG A 171 10.10 -17.09 15.32
C ARG A 171 10.80 -15.93 14.59
N PRO A 172 12.05 -15.57 14.93
CA PRO A 172 12.73 -14.43 14.31
C PRO A 172 12.85 -14.52 12.78
N ASP A 173 13.13 -15.70 12.24
CA ASP A 173 13.44 -15.93 10.82
C ASP A 173 12.44 -16.87 10.13
N GLY A 174 11.26 -17.07 10.74
CA GLY A 174 10.22 -17.94 10.20
C GLY A 174 9.18 -17.21 9.35
N PRO A 175 8.34 -17.95 8.61
CA PRO A 175 7.11 -17.40 8.05
C PRO A 175 6.20 -16.88 9.18
N PRO A 176 5.32 -15.90 8.90
CA PRO A 176 4.47 -15.32 9.93
C PRO A 176 3.40 -16.31 10.41
N ASP A 177 3.26 -16.45 11.72
CA ASP A 177 2.28 -17.33 12.37
C ASP A 177 0.89 -16.69 12.41
N ARG A 178 0.83 -15.36 12.34
CA ARG A 178 -0.40 -14.57 12.36
C ARG A 178 -0.23 -13.25 11.61
N TYR A 179 -1.35 -12.70 11.18
CA TYR A 179 -1.45 -11.32 10.71
C TYR A 179 -2.62 -10.58 11.36
N ALA A 180 -2.55 -9.27 11.30
CA ALA A 180 -3.61 -8.34 11.66
C ALA A 180 -3.86 -7.40 10.48
N VAL A 181 -5.12 -7.02 10.30
CA VAL A 181 -5.51 -5.92 9.41
C VAL A 181 -6.18 -4.86 10.27
N ALA A 182 -5.84 -3.59 10.09
CA ALA A 182 -6.44 -2.54 10.89
C ALA A 182 -6.71 -1.25 10.13
N TRP A 183 -7.62 -0.47 10.71
CA TRP A 183 -8.03 0.85 10.25
C TRP A 183 -8.25 1.78 11.43
N LEU A 184 -7.84 3.04 11.29
CA LEU A 184 -8.04 4.09 12.28
C LEU A 184 -9.10 5.09 11.83
N SER A 185 -9.91 5.55 12.79
CA SER A 185 -10.78 6.70 12.63
C SER A 185 -10.80 7.56 13.86
N VAL A 186 -11.21 8.82 13.68
CA VAL A 186 -11.61 9.65 14.80
C VAL A 186 -12.86 9.06 15.46
N ASP A 187 -12.90 9.09 16.78
CA ASP A 187 -14.02 8.67 17.63
C ASP A 187 -14.65 9.92 18.27
N GLY A 188 -15.90 10.23 17.88
CA GLY A 188 -16.62 11.41 18.36
C GLY A 188 -16.28 12.73 17.63
N GLU A 189 -16.88 13.83 18.08
CA GLU A 189 -16.75 15.16 17.46
C GLU A 189 -15.55 15.97 17.98
N ASP A 190 -14.97 15.58 19.12
CA ASP A 190 -13.96 16.38 19.82
C ASP A 190 -12.51 16.11 19.38
N ASN A 191 -12.29 15.24 18.38
CA ASN A 191 -10.98 14.80 17.89
C ASN A 191 -10.02 14.27 18.99
N ARG A 192 -10.54 13.98 20.21
CA ARG A 192 -9.71 13.53 21.35
C ARG A 192 -9.47 12.04 21.36
N ARG A 193 -10.36 11.31 20.72
CA ARG A 193 -10.39 9.86 20.76
C ARG A 193 -10.25 9.30 19.35
N ILE A 194 -9.59 8.16 19.29
CA ILE A 194 -9.43 7.38 18.08
C ILE A 194 -10.13 6.04 18.31
N ALA A 195 -10.85 5.59 17.29
CA ALA A 195 -11.36 4.24 17.21
C ALA A 195 -10.48 3.45 16.25
N MET A 196 -10.23 2.19 16.58
CA MET A 196 -9.53 1.25 15.72
C MET A 196 -10.46 0.09 15.42
N ARG A 197 -10.63 -0.23 14.14
CA ARG A 197 -11.17 -1.52 13.72
C ARG A 197 -10.01 -2.42 13.36
N ARG A 198 -9.96 -3.61 13.96
CA ARG A 198 -8.90 -4.58 13.68
C ARG A 198 -9.47 -5.96 13.44
N PHE A 199 -8.87 -6.69 12.52
CA PHE A 199 -9.07 -8.11 12.29
C PHE A 199 -7.80 -8.82 12.73
N LEU A 200 -7.93 -9.84 13.59
CA LEU A 200 -6.84 -10.71 13.97
C LEU A 200 -7.07 -12.08 13.33
N SER A 201 -6.12 -12.55 12.51
CA SER A 201 -6.20 -13.85 11.82
C SER A 201 -6.52 -15.04 12.74
N GLN A 202 -6.05 -14.98 14.00
CA GLN A 202 -6.28 -16.03 15.00
C GLN A 202 -7.74 -16.07 15.48
N LYS A 203 -8.42 -14.91 15.52
CA LYS A 203 -9.82 -14.82 15.91
C LYS A 203 -10.75 -15.01 14.72
N GLY A 204 -10.36 -14.52 13.54
CA GLY A 204 -11.16 -14.62 12.33
C GLY A 204 -12.35 -13.65 12.27
N GLU A 205 -12.40 -12.66 13.17
CA GLU A 205 -13.47 -11.65 13.24
C GLU A 205 -12.91 -10.22 13.42
N TRP A 206 -13.76 -9.22 13.19
CA TRP A 206 -13.44 -7.81 13.38
C TRP A 206 -13.78 -7.37 14.80
N ASP A 207 -12.80 -6.78 15.48
CA ASP A 207 -12.95 -6.09 16.76
C ASP A 207 -13.00 -4.57 16.53
N LYS A 208 -13.82 -3.86 17.32
CA LYS A 208 -13.82 -2.39 17.38
C LYS A 208 -13.35 -1.93 18.75
N LEU A 209 -12.19 -1.28 18.78
CA LEU A 209 -11.66 -0.59 19.96
C LEU A 209 -12.02 0.90 19.88
N VAL A 210 -12.53 1.45 20.97
CA VAL A 210 -13.00 2.85 21.06
C VAL A 210 -12.29 3.57 22.20
N GLY A 211 -12.31 4.90 22.17
CA GLY A 211 -11.76 5.72 23.25
C GLY A 211 -10.24 5.67 23.40
N LEU A 212 -9.49 5.32 22.35
CA LEU A 212 -8.04 5.38 22.39
C LEU A 212 -7.58 6.84 22.45
N PRO A 213 -6.63 7.20 23.34
CA PRO A 213 -6.17 8.57 23.45
C PRO A 213 -5.47 9.02 22.16
N SER A 214 -5.93 10.13 21.57
CA SER A 214 -5.27 10.70 20.40
C SER A 214 -3.89 11.26 20.75
N PRO A 215 -2.82 10.90 20.03
CA PRO A 215 -1.50 11.51 20.21
C PRO A 215 -1.39 12.87 19.52
N LEU A 216 -2.46 13.32 18.85
CA LEU A 216 -2.47 14.50 18.01
C LEU A 216 -2.92 15.75 18.80
N PRO A 217 -2.35 16.93 18.52
CA PRO A 217 -2.88 18.18 19.07
C PRO A 217 -4.29 18.47 18.55
N LEU A 218 -5.14 19.02 19.43
CA LEU A 218 -6.54 19.36 19.11
C LEU A 218 -6.70 20.33 17.93
N ALA A 219 -5.69 21.16 17.67
CA ALA A 219 -5.74 22.19 16.66
C ALA A 219 -5.66 21.66 15.21
N ARG A 220 -5.31 20.38 15.01
CA ARG A 220 -5.12 19.82 13.67
C ARG A 220 -5.59 18.37 13.59
N GLN A 221 -6.46 18.11 12.62
CA GLN A 221 -6.88 16.76 12.25
C GLN A 221 -5.93 16.16 11.21
N MET A 222 -5.75 14.85 11.27
CA MET A 222 -4.96 14.10 10.30
C MET A 222 -5.75 13.85 9.01
N ASP A 223 -5.17 14.18 7.86
CA ASP A 223 -5.72 13.84 6.54
C ASP A 223 -4.94 12.67 5.95
N VAL A 224 -5.41 11.44 6.24
CA VAL A 224 -4.80 10.22 5.72
C VAL A 224 -5.14 10.08 4.24
N SER A 225 -4.13 10.20 3.40
CA SER A 225 -4.23 10.11 1.93
C SER A 225 -3.17 9.18 1.31
N HIS A 226 -2.57 8.34 2.16
CA HIS A 226 -1.46 7.47 1.85
C HIS A 226 -1.69 6.04 2.35
N GLU A 227 -1.18 5.05 1.62
CA GLU A 227 -1.31 3.64 2.00
C GLU A 227 -0.60 3.33 3.32
N VAL A 228 -1.15 2.42 4.12
CA VAL A 228 -0.63 2.17 5.47
C VAL A 228 0.64 1.34 5.40
N VAL A 229 1.68 1.80 6.10
CA VAL A 229 3.00 1.15 6.07
C VAL A 229 3.16 0.21 7.26
N ALA A 230 3.60 -1.02 7.02
CA ALA A 230 3.92 -1.98 8.06
C ALA A 230 5.41 -1.91 8.43
N PHE A 231 5.72 -1.50 9.66
CA PHE A 231 7.10 -1.33 10.10
C PHE A 231 7.26 -1.52 11.61
N ALA A 232 8.31 -2.24 12.01
CA ALA A 232 8.71 -2.45 13.41
C ALA A 232 7.56 -2.92 14.34
N GLY A 233 6.73 -3.86 13.87
CA GLY A 233 5.61 -4.41 14.64
C GLY A 233 4.43 -3.44 14.80
N ARG A 234 4.39 -2.36 14.01
CA ARG A 234 3.33 -1.36 14.01
C ARG A 234 2.84 -1.10 12.59
N LEU A 235 1.59 -0.65 12.51
CA LEU A 235 1.03 -0.04 11.30
C LEU A 235 1.17 1.47 11.41
N TRP A 236 1.50 2.14 10.30
CA TRP A 236 1.78 3.57 10.23
C TRP A 236 0.84 4.23 9.21
N TRP A 237 -0.10 5.03 9.69
CA TRP A 237 -0.95 5.89 8.89
C TRP A 237 -0.20 7.19 8.62
N VAL A 238 -0.35 7.74 7.42
CA VAL A 238 0.47 8.84 6.95
C VAL A 238 -0.39 9.99 6.46
N ASP A 239 -0.18 11.16 7.06
CA ASP A 239 -0.60 12.44 6.54
C ASP A 239 0.64 13.10 5.93
N VAL A 240 0.71 13.09 4.60
CA VAL A 240 1.86 13.58 3.83
C VAL A 240 2.10 15.09 3.99
N SER A 241 1.18 15.82 4.61
CA SER A 241 1.32 17.24 4.93
C SER A 241 1.90 17.50 6.33
N TRP A 242 1.94 16.47 7.18
CA TRP A 242 2.19 16.67 8.62
C TRP A 242 3.10 15.64 9.29
N GLY A 243 2.76 14.36 9.20
CA GLY A 243 3.31 13.36 10.11
C GLY A 243 2.72 11.98 9.92
N VAL A 244 3.19 11.05 10.75
CA VAL A 244 2.76 9.66 10.78
C VAL A 244 2.23 9.30 12.15
N VAL A 245 1.17 8.50 12.18
CA VAL A 245 0.60 7.91 13.41
C VAL A 245 0.78 6.41 13.35
N SER A 246 1.35 5.82 14.40
CA SER A 246 1.57 4.38 14.48
C SER A 246 0.80 3.73 15.62
N VAL A 247 0.39 2.48 15.41
CA VAL A 247 -0.21 1.63 16.46
C VAL A 247 0.16 0.17 16.22
N ASP A 248 0.32 -0.59 17.30
CA ASP A 248 0.40 -2.05 17.24
C ASP A 248 -1.03 -2.63 17.26
N PRO A 249 -1.52 -3.23 16.15
CA PRO A 249 -2.85 -3.80 16.10
C PRO A 249 -2.98 -5.09 16.92
N PHE A 250 -1.89 -5.76 17.33
CA PHE A 250 -1.95 -6.98 18.15
C PHE A 250 -2.05 -6.70 19.65
N SER A 251 -1.64 -5.52 20.11
CA SER A 251 -1.68 -5.17 21.53
C SER A 251 -3.12 -5.08 22.06
N ASP A 252 -3.39 -5.68 23.23
CA ASP A 252 -4.66 -5.50 23.94
C ASP A 252 -4.85 -4.09 24.50
N ARG A 253 -3.75 -3.34 24.62
CA ARG A 253 -3.73 -1.93 25.04
C ARG A 253 -2.93 -1.14 24.00
N PRO A 254 -3.53 -0.88 22.83
CA PRO A 254 -2.82 -0.22 21.74
C PRO A 254 -2.46 1.21 22.12
N GLU A 255 -1.17 1.53 22.02
CA GLU A 255 -0.64 2.87 22.25
C GLU A 255 -0.31 3.53 20.93
N LEU A 256 -0.99 4.65 20.65
CA LEU A 256 -0.72 5.46 19.47
C LEU A 256 0.49 6.35 19.68
N GLN A 257 1.31 6.47 18.64
CA GLN A 257 2.47 7.35 18.64
C GLN A 257 2.44 8.24 17.40
N PHE A 258 2.69 9.54 17.59
CA PHE A 258 2.78 10.49 16.50
C PHE A 258 4.24 10.92 16.29
N VAL A 259 4.66 10.95 15.03
CA VAL A 259 5.96 11.47 14.62
C VAL A 259 5.74 12.48 13.50
N GLN A 260 6.17 13.72 13.72
CA GLN A 260 6.08 14.77 12.72
C GLN A 260 7.06 14.49 11.56
N LEU A 261 6.67 14.81 10.33
CA LEU A 261 7.57 14.82 9.17
C LEU A 261 8.74 15.81 9.37
N PRO A 262 9.81 15.77 8.56
CA PRO A 262 10.87 16.78 8.62
C PRO A 262 10.29 18.20 8.66
N ARG A 263 10.82 19.07 9.53
CA ARG A 263 10.22 20.40 9.80
C ARG A 263 9.98 21.24 8.55
N GLY A 264 10.86 21.15 7.55
CA GLY A 264 10.72 21.88 6.28
C GLY A 264 9.66 21.32 5.33
N SER A 265 9.15 20.11 5.60
CA SER A 265 8.15 19.42 4.80
C SER A 265 6.73 19.61 5.34
N VAL A 266 6.58 20.01 6.61
CA VAL A 266 5.28 20.24 7.24
C VAL A 266 4.61 21.46 6.60
N THR A 267 3.39 21.28 6.10
CA THR A 267 2.59 22.36 5.50
C THR A 267 1.32 22.58 6.30
N GLU A 268 0.72 23.76 6.19
CA GLU A 268 -0.60 24.00 6.76
C GLU A 268 -1.67 23.14 6.05
N PRO A 269 -2.79 22.83 6.71
CA PRO A 269 -3.92 22.15 6.08
C PRO A 269 -4.59 23.10 5.08
N VAL A 270 -4.09 23.12 3.84
CA VAL A 270 -4.66 23.92 2.75
C VAL A 270 -5.47 23.02 1.81
N GLU A 271 -6.54 23.55 1.24
CA GLU A 271 -7.34 22.90 0.21
C GLU A 271 -6.42 22.45 -0.95
N GLY A 272 -6.35 21.13 -1.22
CA GLY A 272 -5.45 20.54 -2.23
C GLY A 272 -4.42 19.51 -1.73
N ILE A 273 -4.45 19.08 -0.45
CA ILE A 273 -3.59 18.01 0.13
C ILE A 273 -3.53 16.75 -0.74
N ARG A 274 -4.64 16.43 -1.39
CA ARG A 274 -4.83 15.41 -2.43
C ARG A 274 -3.83 15.46 -3.61
N LYS A 275 -3.13 16.57 -3.86
CA LYS A 275 -2.04 16.63 -4.85
C LYS A 275 -0.67 16.34 -4.24
N LEU A 276 -0.47 16.61 -2.94
CA LEU A 276 0.82 16.39 -2.24
C LEU A 276 1.22 14.91 -2.22
N GLY A 277 0.24 14.02 -2.14
CA GLY A 277 0.45 12.58 -2.17
C GLY A 277 1.16 12.04 -3.42
N ARG A 278 1.20 12.83 -4.50
CA ARG A 278 1.94 12.45 -5.72
C ARG A 278 3.45 12.67 -5.59
N PHE A 279 3.86 13.53 -4.68
CA PHE A 279 5.23 14.00 -4.56
C PHE A 279 5.91 13.56 -3.27
N ARG A 280 5.17 12.90 -2.38
CA ARG A 280 5.61 12.52 -1.04
C ARG A 280 5.20 11.08 -0.78
N LEU A 281 6.13 10.28 -0.29
CA LEU A 281 5.90 8.87 0.01
C LEU A 281 6.59 8.49 1.31
N VAL A 282 5.93 7.68 2.13
CA VAL A 282 6.55 6.98 3.25
C VAL A 282 6.60 5.49 2.93
N GLY A 283 7.74 4.86 3.16
CA GLY A 283 7.91 3.44 2.90
C GLY A 283 8.96 2.82 3.81
N VAL A 284 9.27 1.55 3.61
CA VAL A 284 10.34 0.85 4.32
C VAL A 284 11.42 0.48 3.33
N SER A 285 12.66 0.79 3.65
CA SER A 285 13.83 0.30 2.92
C SER A 285 14.96 0.00 3.88
N GLU A 286 15.68 -1.09 3.64
CA GLU A 286 16.82 -1.54 4.47
C GLU A 286 16.47 -1.68 5.96
N GLY A 287 15.21 -1.95 6.26
CA GLY A 287 14.73 -2.12 7.63
C GLY A 287 14.59 -0.81 8.41
N ARG A 288 14.48 0.34 7.73
CA ARG A 288 14.14 1.63 8.32
C ARG A 288 12.90 2.23 7.65
N LEU A 289 12.12 2.97 8.42
CA LEU A 289 11.05 3.81 7.87
C LEU A 289 11.69 5.00 7.17
N ARG A 290 11.26 5.28 5.93
CA ARG A 290 11.79 6.34 5.09
C ARG A 290 10.68 7.26 4.62
N TYR A 291 10.97 8.54 4.61
CA TYR A 291 10.14 9.57 4.00
C TYR A 291 10.88 10.14 2.79
N ALA A 292 10.22 10.19 1.66
CA ALA A 292 10.76 10.75 0.43
C ALA A 292 9.86 11.88 -0.06
N GLU A 293 10.47 12.91 -0.62
CA GLU A 293 9.75 14.00 -1.27
C GLU A 293 10.48 14.50 -2.52
N VAL A 294 9.72 14.90 -3.53
CA VAL A 294 10.24 15.56 -4.73
C VAL A 294 9.65 16.97 -4.83
N SER A 295 10.50 17.96 -5.12
CA SER A 295 10.02 19.33 -5.31
C SER A 295 9.16 19.41 -6.58
N GLN A 296 8.10 20.21 -6.54
CA GLN A 296 7.13 20.33 -7.65
C GLN A 296 7.60 21.29 -8.77
N LYS A 297 8.77 21.89 -8.60
CA LYS A 297 9.38 22.80 -9.57
C LYS A 297 10.78 22.31 -9.91
N GLU A 298 11.20 22.63 -11.12
CA GLU A 298 12.59 22.45 -11.54
C GLU A 298 13.54 23.08 -10.52
N PRO A 299 14.63 22.39 -10.15
CA PRO A 299 15.21 21.21 -10.82
C PRO A 299 14.68 19.85 -10.32
N PHE A 300 13.46 19.80 -9.76
CA PHE A 300 12.80 18.59 -9.22
C PHE A 300 13.71 17.85 -8.25
N VAL A 301 14.01 18.47 -7.11
CA VAL A 301 14.91 17.92 -6.09
C VAL A 301 14.22 16.78 -5.34
N LEU A 302 14.72 15.57 -5.52
CA LEU A 302 14.33 14.39 -4.76
C LEU A 302 15.15 14.31 -3.48
N SER A 303 14.49 14.24 -2.33
CA SER A 303 15.10 14.11 -0.99
C SER A 303 14.58 12.86 -0.30
N SER A 304 15.46 12.13 0.38
CA SER A 304 15.17 10.90 1.12
C SER A 304 15.64 11.03 2.56
N PHE A 305 14.74 10.79 3.51
CA PHE A 305 14.98 10.87 4.93
C PHE A 305 14.76 9.50 5.57
N ALA A 306 15.62 9.11 6.50
CA ALA A 306 15.41 7.93 7.34
C ALA A 306 14.96 8.35 8.74
N LEU A 307 13.99 7.62 9.29
CA LEU A 307 13.62 7.74 10.69
C LEU A 307 14.71 7.10 11.56
N ASP A 308 15.11 7.79 12.62
CA ASP A 308 16.08 7.28 13.58
C ASP A 308 15.57 6.02 14.32
N ASP A 309 16.49 5.27 14.93
CA ASP A 309 16.17 4.04 15.67
C ASP A 309 15.29 4.32 16.91
N ASN A 310 15.26 5.57 17.38
CA ASN A 310 14.42 6.01 18.48
C ASN A 310 12.97 6.31 18.04
N GLY A 311 12.70 6.31 16.73
CA GLY A 311 11.40 6.62 16.14
C GLY A 311 10.96 8.07 16.34
N SER A 312 11.90 9.01 16.51
CA SER A 312 11.62 10.36 16.99
C SER A 312 11.98 11.47 16.01
N SER A 313 12.98 11.24 15.14
CA SER A 313 13.47 12.28 14.24
C SER A 313 13.88 11.73 12.88
N TRP A 314 13.73 12.58 11.87
CA TRP A 314 14.07 12.27 10.48
C TRP A 314 15.43 12.87 10.12
N THR A 315 16.31 12.05 9.55
CA THR A 315 17.64 12.47 9.08
C THR A 315 17.67 12.40 7.56
N LEU A 316 18.09 13.49 6.90
CA LEU A 316 18.30 13.52 5.45
C LEU A 316 19.51 12.64 5.09
N GLU A 317 19.31 11.61 4.27
CA GLU A 317 20.38 10.70 3.84
C GLU A 317 20.75 10.91 2.37
N HIS A 318 19.76 11.13 1.49
CA HIS A 318 20.02 11.35 0.06
C HIS A 318 19.29 12.57 -0.47
N ARG A 319 19.94 13.27 -1.42
CA ARG A 319 19.35 14.40 -2.13
C ARG A 319 19.95 14.53 -3.53
N VAL A 320 19.11 14.56 -4.56
CA VAL A 320 19.53 14.68 -5.96
C VAL A 320 18.57 15.59 -6.73
N ALA A 321 19.07 16.34 -7.71
CA ALA A 321 18.27 17.14 -8.63
C ALA A 321 17.99 16.33 -9.90
N LEU A 322 16.72 16.04 -10.18
CA LEU A 322 16.34 15.12 -11.27
C LEU A 322 16.59 15.70 -12.66
N SER A 323 16.52 17.02 -12.84
CA SER A 323 16.79 17.62 -14.15
C SER A 323 18.22 17.39 -14.65
N ARG A 324 19.18 17.21 -13.73
CA ARG A 324 20.56 16.83 -14.09
C ARG A 324 20.67 15.41 -14.65
N LEU A 325 19.66 14.58 -14.41
CA LEU A 325 19.60 13.19 -14.83
C LEU A 325 18.86 13.01 -16.15
N GLY A 326 18.45 14.10 -16.80
CA GLY A 326 17.53 14.07 -17.94
C GLY A 326 16.15 13.53 -17.56
N VAL A 327 15.76 13.68 -16.29
CA VAL A 327 14.44 13.38 -15.76
C VAL A 327 13.70 14.71 -15.66
N ASP A 328 13.38 15.25 -16.83
CA ASP A 328 12.63 16.50 -16.97
C ASP A 328 11.15 16.18 -17.22
N GLY A 329 10.26 16.99 -16.62
CA GLY A 329 8.86 17.00 -17.04
C GLY A 329 8.73 17.81 -18.33
N CYS A 330 7.95 17.32 -19.30
CA CYS A 330 7.95 17.91 -20.64
C CYS A 330 7.36 19.33 -20.73
N HIS A 331 6.68 19.89 -19.71
CA HIS A 331 6.03 21.19 -19.84
C HIS A 331 5.99 22.02 -18.53
N PRO A 332 5.93 23.38 -18.65
CA PRO A 332 5.94 24.29 -17.51
C PRO A 332 4.60 24.40 -16.75
N ASP A 333 3.55 23.70 -17.18
CA ASP A 333 2.26 23.72 -16.50
C ASP A 333 2.11 22.53 -15.52
N PRO A 334 2.01 22.77 -14.21
CA PRO A 334 1.91 21.71 -13.18
C PRO A 334 0.59 20.92 -13.20
N GLU A 335 -0.28 21.17 -14.17
CA GLU A 335 -1.55 20.45 -14.36
C GLU A 335 -1.44 19.26 -15.32
N GLU A 336 -0.33 19.11 -16.06
CA GLU A 336 -0.13 18.00 -17.01
C GLU A 336 0.72 16.83 -16.46
N ASP A 337 0.64 15.71 -17.18
CA ASP A 337 0.99 14.34 -16.76
C ASP A 337 2.49 14.09 -16.49
N ASP A 338 3.35 15.07 -16.79
CA ASP A 338 4.78 14.86 -16.96
C ASP A 338 5.65 15.28 -15.77
N THR A 339 5.09 15.82 -14.68
CA THR A 339 5.91 16.11 -13.49
C THR A 339 6.35 14.80 -12.81
N PRO A 340 7.65 14.63 -12.46
CA PRO A 340 8.11 13.44 -11.73
C PRO A 340 7.37 13.25 -10.40
N ARG A 341 6.82 12.06 -10.20
CA ARG A 341 6.11 11.64 -8.99
C ARG A 341 6.83 10.46 -8.36
N ILE A 342 6.74 10.33 -7.03
CA ILE A 342 7.36 9.19 -6.34
C ILE A 342 6.41 7.99 -6.46
N GLY A 343 6.85 6.96 -7.16
CA GLY A 343 6.12 5.70 -7.29
C GLY A 343 6.40 4.79 -6.11
N VAL A 344 7.67 4.37 -5.95
CA VAL A 344 8.10 3.37 -4.96
C VAL A 344 9.50 3.70 -4.44
N ILE A 345 9.72 3.48 -3.13
CA ILE A 345 11.06 3.39 -2.54
C ILE A 345 11.50 1.93 -2.66
N ASP A 346 12.69 1.67 -3.23
CA ASP A 346 13.20 0.29 -3.33
C ASP A 346 13.33 -0.29 -1.91
N PRO A 347 12.67 -1.41 -1.59
CA PRO A 347 12.64 -1.90 -0.23
C PRO A 347 13.99 -2.51 0.21
N LEU A 348 14.88 -2.84 -0.72
CA LEU A 348 16.18 -3.47 -0.46
C LEU A 348 17.37 -2.52 -0.62
N ASN A 349 17.21 -1.39 -1.32
CA ASN A 349 18.27 -0.41 -1.52
C ASN A 349 17.77 1.02 -1.27
N ALA A 350 18.24 1.64 -0.19
CA ALA A 350 17.80 2.96 0.22
C ALA A 350 18.12 4.11 -0.75
N SER A 351 19.18 3.95 -1.55
CA SER A 351 19.58 4.96 -2.52
C SER A 351 18.77 4.89 -3.81
N THR A 352 17.98 3.83 -4.02
CA THR A 352 17.19 3.65 -5.25
C THR A 352 15.72 4.03 -5.05
N MET A 353 15.20 4.87 -5.95
CA MET A 353 13.78 5.21 -6.01
C MET A 353 13.23 5.04 -7.42
N TYR A 354 11.96 4.67 -7.50
CA TYR A 354 11.23 4.54 -8.75
C TYR A 354 10.25 5.69 -8.88
N LEU A 355 10.44 6.50 -9.92
CA LEU A 355 9.63 7.68 -10.22
C LEU A 355 8.68 7.39 -11.37
N THR A 356 7.48 7.95 -11.34
CA THR A 356 6.54 7.90 -12.46
C THR A 356 6.46 9.25 -13.15
N ILE A 357 6.53 9.24 -14.48
CA ILE A 357 6.46 10.40 -15.37
C ILE A 357 5.51 10.01 -16.50
N GLY A 358 4.33 10.63 -16.58
CA GLY A 358 3.24 10.14 -17.40
C GLY A 358 2.95 8.66 -17.12
N ASP A 359 3.10 7.83 -18.15
CA ASP A 359 2.88 6.38 -18.10
C ASP A 359 4.19 5.55 -17.96
N SER A 360 5.31 6.22 -17.68
CA SER A 360 6.63 5.62 -17.61
C SER A 360 7.17 5.57 -16.18
N CYS A 361 7.83 4.47 -15.83
CA CYS A 361 8.59 4.28 -14.60
C CYS A 361 10.08 4.50 -14.86
N VAL A 362 10.77 5.27 -14.02
CA VAL A 362 12.20 5.52 -14.09
C VAL A 362 12.84 5.15 -12.75
N ALA A 363 13.83 4.27 -12.78
CA ALA A 363 14.63 3.93 -11.61
C ALA A 363 15.81 4.90 -11.48
N VAL A 364 15.95 5.56 -10.33
CA VAL A 364 16.98 6.55 -10.04
C VAL A 364 17.82 6.09 -8.86
N ASP A 365 19.13 6.06 -9.05
CA ASP A 365 20.12 5.94 -7.98
C ASP A 365 20.47 7.35 -7.48
N MET A 366 20.03 7.67 -6.28
CA MET A 366 20.25 8.96 -5.63
C MET A 366 21.67 9.14 -5.08
N GLU A 367 22.41 8.05 -4.85
CA GLU A 367 23.78 8.11 -4.35
C GLU A 367 24.76 8.41 -5.49
N ARG A 368 24.62 7.70 -6.61
CA ARG A 368 25.43 7.93 -7.82
C ARG A 368 24.90 9.10 -8.65
N GLY A 369 23.64 9.46 -8.50
CA GLY A 369 22.97 10.46 -9.32
C GLY A 369 22.87 9.98 -10.76
N GLU A 370 22.28 8.80 -10.97
CA GLU A 370 22.15 8.17 -12.30
C GLU A 370 20.78 7.52 -12.48
N VAL A 371 20.35 7.38 -13.74
CA VAL A 371 19.17 6.59 -14.11
C VAL A 371 19.59 5.15 -14.37
N LEU A 372 19.01 4.22 -13.62
CA LEU A 372 19.32 2.78 -13.72
C LEU A 372 18.53 2.09 -14.84
N GLY A 373 17.34 2.60 -15.16
CA GLY A 373 16.48 2.00 -16.18
C GLY A 373 15.14 2.70 -16.32
N ARG A 374 14.42 2.37 -17.40
CA ARG A 374 13.07 2.88 -17.69
C ARG A 374 12.16 1.77 -18.21
N SER A 375 10.87 1.87 -17.93
CA SER A 375 9.85 0.96 -18.47
C SER A 375 8.48 1.62 -18.54
N GLN A 376 7.67 1.22 -19.52
CA GLN A 376 6.25 1.59 -19.56
C GLN A 376 5.48 0.84 -18.45
N ILE A 377 4.53 1.52 -17.81
CA ILE A 377 3.63 0.92 -16.80
C ILE A 377 2.30 0.46 -17.45
N GLY A 378 2.05 0.81 -18.72
CA GLY A 378 0.83 0.46 -19.46
C GLY A 378 -0.23 1.57 -19.39
N CYS A 379 -0.98 1.74 -20.48
CA CYS A 379 -1.75 2.94 -20.83
C CYS A 379 -3.00 3.22 -19.97
N SER A 380 -3.20 4.52 -19.67
CA SER A 380 -4.44 5.29 -19.43
C SER A 380 -5.68 4.58 -18.85
N THR A 381 -5.69 4.32 -17.55
CA THR A 381 -6.85 4.81 -16.79
C THR A 381 -6.59 6.28 -16.52
N GLY A 382 -7.54 7.14 -16.92
CA GLY A 382 -7.41 8.59 -16.90
C GLY A 382 -7.05 9.22 -15.54
N PRO A 383 -7.16 10.56 -15.44
CA PRO A 383 -6.68 11.27 -14.27
C PRO A 383 -7.46 10.82 -13.01
N PHE A 384 -7.11 11.33 -11.84
CA PHE A 384 -8.00 11.38 -10.67
C PHE A 384 -7.95 10.27 -9.61
N SER A 385 -6.84 9.55 -9.38
CA SER A 385 -6.55 9.24 -7.97
C SER A 385 -5.76 10.41 -7.36
N PRO A 386 -6.37 11.17 -6.43
CA PRO A 386 -5.66 12.15 -5.60
C PRO A 386 -4.85 11.48 -4.47
N PHE A 387 -4.63 10.18 -4.53
CA PHE A 387 -3.98 9.43 -3.45
C PHE A 387 -2.59 8.97 -3.89
N THR A 388 -1.68 8.82 -2.93
CA THR A 388 -0.37 8.22 -3.15
C THR A 388 -0.55 6.75 -3.54
N GLY A 389 0.41 6.10 -4.22
CA GLY A 389 0.52 4.64 -4.15
C GLY A 389 -0.17 3.83 -5.25
N PHE A 390 -0.15 4.30 -6.51
CA PHE A 390 -0.47 3.42 -7.65
C PHE A 390 0.52 2.25 -7.80
N LEU A 391 1.66 2.29 -7.12
CA LEU A 391 2.65 1.23 -7.11
C LEU A 391 2.92 0.83 -5.67
N THR A 392 2.89 -0.47 -5.38
CA THR A 392 3.16 -1.02 -4.05
C THR A 392 4.39 -1.92 -4.09
N PRO A 393 5.45 -1.64 -3.29
CA PRO A 393 6.55 -2.59 -3.13
C PRO A 393 6.09 -3.81 -2.32
N CYS A 394 6.40 -5.00 -2.79
CA CYS A 394 6.14 -6.25 -2.08
C CYS A 394 7.41 -7.10 -2.02
N ILE A 395 7.91 -7.39 -0.81
CA ILE A 395 9.01 -8.34 -0.61
C ILE A 395 8.51 -9.76 -0.87
N LEU A 396 9.30 -10.58 -1.55
CA LEU A 396 8.94 -11.94 -1.95
C LEU A 396 9.86 -12.97 -1.28
N PRO A 397 9.76 -13.18 0.04
CA PRO A 397 10.62 -14.11 0.74
C PRO A 397 10.41 -15.56 0.24
N PRO A 398 11.43 -16.43 0.37
CA PRO A 398 11.42 -17.76 -0.24
C PRO A 398 10.30 -18.66 0.30
N TRP A 399 9.91 -18.51 1.56
CA TRP A 399 8.84 -19.31 2.15
C TRP A 399 7.47 -19.09 1.52
N LEU A 400 7.24 -18.01 0.76
CA LEU A 400 5.92 -17.75 0.17
C LEU A 400 5.40 -18.89 -0.70
N GLU A 401 6.27 -19.72 -1.28
CA GLU A 401 5.90 -20.84 -2.15
C GLU A 401 5.16 -21.96 -1.41
N GLU A 402 5.53 -22.20 -0.16
CA GLU A 402 4.95 -23.25 0.69
C GLU A 402 4.04 -22.65 1.78
N PHE A 403 4.06 -21.32 1.92
CA PHE A 403 3.33 -20.61 2.96
C PHE A 403 1.83 -20.55 2.71
N GLN A 404 1.07 -20.97 3.73
CA GLN A 404 -0.37 -20.82 3.79
C GLN A 404 -0.77 -19.62 4.64
N ILE A 405 -1.72 -18.84 4.16
CA ILE A 405 -2.27 -17.69 4.90
C ILE A 405 -2.89 -18.17 6.22
N PRO A 406 -2.41 -17.66 7.38
CA PRO A 406 -2.92 -18.06 8.68
C PRO A 406 -4.40 -17.72 8.84
N SER A 407 -5.19 -18.63 9.39
CA SER A 407 -6.61 -18.42 9.69
C SER A 407 -6.99 -19.12 11.00
N ALA A 408 -8.10 -18.71 11.60
CA ALA A 408 -8.55 -19.18 12.93
C ALA A 408 -8.59 -20.71 13.08
N GLY A 409 -8.77 -21.48 12.00
CA GLY A 409 -8.75 -22.95 12.01
C GLY A 409 -7.38 -23.61 11.82
N SER A 410 -6.39 -22.91 11.26
CA SER A 410 -5.06 -23.45 10.94
C SER A 410 -4.12 -23.61 12.15
N LEU A 411 -4.41 -22.91 13.25
CA LEU A 411 -3.58 -22.96 14.46
C LEU A 411 -3.88 -24.17 15.34
N LEU A 412 -5.08 -24.77 15.21
CA LEU A 412 -5.46 -25.98 15.93
C LEU A 412 -4.66 -27.22 15.47
N SER A 413 -4.15 -27.24 14.23
CA SER A 413 -3.35 -28.34 13.71
C SER A 413 -1.89 -28.32 14.16
N HIS A 414 -1.39 -27.19 14.68
CA HIS A 414 -0.01 -27.08 15.18
C HIS A 414 0.12 -27.31 16.69
N ALA A 415 -1.00 -27.47 17.42
CA ALA A 415 -1.01 -27.79 18.85
C ALA A 415 -1.01 -29.30 19.15
N LEU A 416 -0.85 -30.15 18.14
CA LEU A 416 -0.81 -31.61 18.25
C LEU A 416 0.48 -32.18 17.66
N PHE A 417 1.66 -31.72 18.11
CA PHE A 417 2.92 -32.47 17.99
C PHE A 417 3.87 -32.14 19.15
#